data_AF-A0A973FK03-F1
#
_entry.id   AF-A0A973FK03-F1
#
_cell.length_a   1.000
_cell.length_b   1.000
_cell.length_c   1.000
_cell.angle_alpha   90.00
_cell.angle_beta   90.00
_cell.angle_gamma   90.00
#
_symmetry.space_group_name_H-M   'P 1'
#
loop_
_entity.id
_entity.type
_entity.pdbx_description
1 polymer ?
#
loop_
_entity_poly.entity_id
_entity_poly.type
_entity_poly.pdbx_seq_one_letter_code
_entity_poly.pdbx_strand_id
1 'polypeptide(L)'
;VISSLTYYEDTNKTIAQASLPLVKKESLFEKKANKLVEGYPIEEMTPFILSKDPKVAAFMIAIAKKESAWGKRRPVLAGRDCYNYWGFRLKTDSMGSGGHTCFDTPQEAVDVVASRIDEMVNQENLDSPKDMIVWKCGYGCQDSVKTAEERKWISDVNLYYSKLEGYL
;
A
#
# COMPACT_ATOMS: atom_id res chain seq x y z
N VAL A 1 -51.11 51.72 -31.78
CA VAL A 1 -51.54 50.91 -30.62
C VAL A 1 -50.57 49.74 -30.52
N ILE A 2 -49.72 49.75 -29.47
CA ILE A 2 -49.22 48.63 -28.63
C ILE A 2 -48.59 47.43 -29.40
N SER A 3 -47.26 47.27 -29.42
CA SER A 3 -46.34 46.73 -28.39
C SER A 3 -46.29 45.19 -28.30
N SER A 4 -45.05 44.66 -28.28
CA SER A 4 -44.48 43.42 -27.68
C SER A 4 -43.60 42.62 -28.68
N LEU A 5 -42.26 42.54 -28.57
CA LEU A 5 -41.40 41.79 -27.61
C LEU A 5 -41.86 40.32 -27.48
N THR A 6 -41.10 39.23 -27.68
CA THR A 6 -39.69 38.81 -27.72
C THR A 6 -39.67 37.41 -28.40
N TYR A 7 -38.57 36.85 -28.91
CA TYR A 7 -37.65 35.98 -28.14
C TYR A 7 -36.41 35.63 -28.99
N TYR A 8 -35.25 35.79 -28.35
CA TYR A 8 -33.93 35.22 -28.66
C TYR A 8 -33.98 33.70 -28.65
N GLU A 9 -33.24 33.02 -29.54
CA GLU A 9 -32.46 31.82 -29.19
C GLU A 9 -31.16 31.77 -30.01
N ASP A 10 -30.06 31.77 -29.25
CA ASP A 10 -28.66 31.84 -29.63
C ASP A 10 -28.16 30.42 -29.93
N THR A 11 -27.76 30.13 -31.17
CA THR A 11 -27.26 28.79 -31.55
C THR A 11 -25.77 28.67 -31.26
N ASN A 12 -25.40 28.68 -29.98
CA ASN A 12 -24.08 28.22 -29.55
C ASN A 12 -24.00 26.69 -29.70
N LYS A 13 -23.52 26.27 -30.88
CA LYS A 13 -23.09 24.91 -31.17
C LYS A 13 -22.08 24.44 -30.12
N THR A 14 -22.56 23.55 -29.27
CA THR A 14 -21.81 22.71 -28.32
C THR A 14 -20.68 21.96 -29.05
N ILE A 15 -19.48 22.52 -29.03
CA ILE A 15 -18.26 21.71 -29.16
C ILE A 15 -18.04 21.11 -27.77
N ALA A 16 -18.49 19.87 -27.60
CA ALA A 16 -18.09 19.05 -26.47
C ALA A 16 -16.56 18.95 -26.49
N GLN A 17 -15.90 19.71 -25.61
CA GLN A 17 -14.51 19.49 -25.25
C GLN A 17 -14.43 18.08 -24.64
N ALA A 18 -13.99 17.12 -25.45
CA ALA A 18 -13.48 15.87 -24.94
C ALA A 18 -12.32 16.21 -24.00
N SER A 19 -12.55 16.03 -22.70
CA SER A 19 -11.52 16.18 -21.67
C SER A 19 -10.46 15.10 -21.91
N LEU A 20 -9.30 15.52 -22.42
CA LEU A 20 -8.09 14.70 -22.43
C LEU A 20 -7.84 14.19 -21.00
N PRO A 21 -7.54 12.90 -20.79
CA PRO A 21 -7.26 12.39 -19.46
C PRO A 21 -6.08 13.16 -18.87
N LEU A 22 -6.30 13.80 -17.71
CA LEU A 22 -5.26 14.44 -16.90
C LEU A 22 -4.24 13.37 -16.53
N VAL A 23 -3.12 13.33 -17.24
CA VAL A 23 -1.98 12.51 -16.85
C VAL A 23 -1.48 13.06 -15.52
N LYS A 24 -1.84 12.41 -14.41
CA LYS A 24 -1.37 12.77 -13.07
C LYS A 24 0.14 12.68 -13.08
N LYS A 25 0.81 13.81 -12.85
CA LYS A 25 2.27 13.84 -12.71
C LYS A 25 2.66 13.03 -11.48
N GLU A 26 3.49 12.02 -11.69
CA GLU A 26 4.03 11.18 -10.63
C GLU A 26 4.82 12.02 -9.61
N SER A 27 4.47 11.85 -8.33
CA SER A 27 5.10 12.47 -7.17
C SER A 27 6.50 11.91 -6.89
N LEU A 28 7.29 12.62 -6.08
CA LEU A 28 8.61 12.12 -5.66
C LEU A 28 8.50 10.84 -4.82
N PHE A 29 7.45 10.74 -4.00
CA PHE A 29 7.13 9.53 -3.23
C PHE A 29 6.91 8.34 -4.16
N GLU A 30 6.00 8.45 -5.13
CA GLU A 30 5.69 7.39 -6.11
C GLU A 30 6.96 6.96 -6.88
N LYS A 31 7.77 7.92 -7.36
CA LYS A 31 9.07 7.64 -8.02
C LYS A 31 10.02 6.86 -7.13
N LYS A 32 10.14 7.27 -5.87
CA LYS A 32 11.07 6.66 -4.93
C LYS A 32 10.62 5.25 -4.55
N ALA A 33 9.33 5.06 -4.33
CA ALA A 33 8.71 3.77 -4.09
C ALA A 33 8.96 2.81 -5.26
N ASN A 34 8.60 3.22 -6.48
CA ASN A 34 8.85 2.45 -7.71
C ASN A 34 10.32 2.06 -7.84
N LYS A 35 11.24 3.01 -7.61
CA LYS A 35 12.68 2.73 -7.70
C LYS A 35 13.21 1.77 -6.64
N LEU A 36 12.61 1.73 -5.44
CA LEU A 36 13.04 0.81 -4.38
C LEU A 36 12.70 -0.63 -4.71
N VAL A 37 11.57 -0.86 -5.37
CA VAL A 37 10.99 -2.19 -5.62
C VAL A 37 11.24 -2.72 -7.03
N GLU A 38 11.83 -1.92 -7.92
CA GLU A 38 12.20 -2.29 -9.28
C GLU A 38 12.94 -3.65 -9.34
N GLY A 39 12.43 -4.57 -10.16
CA GLY A 39 12.98 -5.91 -10.34
C GLY A 39 12.64 -6.91 -9.24
N TYR A 40 11.72 -6.57 -8.33
CA TYR A 40 11.20 -7.48 -7.29
C TYR A 40 9.74 -7.83 -7.55
N PRO A 41 9.25 -9.00 -7.09
CA PRO A 41 7.85 -9.40 -7.27
C PRO A 41 6.81 -8.36 -6.80
N ILE A 42 7.09 -7.60 -5.74
CA ILE A 42 6.16 -6.56 -5.26
C ILE A 42 5.96 -5.40 -6.27
N GLU A 43 6.81 -5.26 -7.29
CA GLU A 43 6.67 -4.23 -8.32
C GLU A 43 5.27 -4.29 -8.98
N GLU A 44 4.77 -5.49 -9.28
CA GLU A 44 3.42 -5.71 -9.83
C GLU A 44 2.30 -5.19 -8.92
N MET A 45 2.54 -5.19 -7.61
CA MET A 45 1.56 -4.74 -6.60
C MET A 45 1.61 -3.22 -6.38
N THR A 46 2.66 -2.55 -6.87
CA THR A 46 2.97 -1.16 -6.53
C THR A 46 1.90 -0.17 -6.97
N PRO A 47 1.23 -0.30 -8.14
CA PRO A 47 0.11 0.58 -8.49
C PRO A 47 -1.02 0.57 -7.45
N PHE A 48 -1.32 -0.60 -6.87
CA PHE A 48 -2.35 -0.73 -5.83
C PHE A 48 -1.85 -0.21 -4.48
N ILE A 49 -0.57 -0.42 -4.16
CA ILE A 49 0.04 0.11 -2.93
C ILE A 49 0.03 1.64 -2.94
N LEU A 50 0.44 2.24 -4.06
CA LEU A 50 0.53 3.70 -4.22
C LEU A 50 -0.83 4.40 -4.33
N SER A 51 -1.91 3.65 -4.52
CA SER A 51 -3.27 4.19 -4.45
C SER A 51 -3.79 4.31 -3.01
N LYS A 52 -3.03 3.86 -2.01
CA LYS A 52 -3.39 3.95 -0.59
C LYS A 52 -2.86 5.26 0.02
N ASP A 53 -3.20 5.49 1.28
CA ASP A 53 -2.58 6.56 2.06
C ASP A 53 -1.03 6.48 1.96
N PRO A 54 -0.33 7.60 1.70
CA PRO A 54 1.12 7.58 1.50
C PRO A 54 1.91 6.97 2.68
N LYS A 55 1.48 7.20 3.92
CA LYS A 55 2.13 6.63 5.11
C LYS A 55 1.89 5.11 5.18
N VAL A 56 0.65 4.67 4.93
CA VAL A 56 0.31 3.24 4.81
C VAL A 56 1.14 2.57 3.73
N ALA A 57 1.23 3.16 2.53
CA ALA A 57 2.02 2.66 1.42
C ALA A 57 3.52 2.57 1.75
N ALA A 58 4.06 3.56 2.48
CA ALA A 58 5.44 3.52 2.95
C ALA A 58 5.69 2.33 3.90
N PHE A 59 4.79 2.07 4.85
CA PHE A 59 4.88 0.90 5.72
C PHE A 59 4.73 -0.41 4.95
N MET A 60 3.84 -0.49 3.97
CA MET A 60 3.70 -1.68 3.12
C MET A 60 5.03 -2.02 2.43
N ILE A 61 5.69 -1.04 1.80
CA ILE A 61 6.97 -1.27 1.12
C ILE A 61 8.07 -1.67 2.11
N ALA A 62 8.13 -1.02 3.28
CA ALA A 62 9.16 -1.27 4.28
C ALA A 62 9.01 -2.65 4.95
N ILE A 63 7.80 -3.02 5.35
CA ILE A 63 7.50 -4.32 5.95
C ILE A 63 7.72 -5.45 4.94
N ALA A 64 7.30 -5.29 3.69
CA ALA A 64 7.53 -6.31 2.67
C ALA A 64 9.03 -6.57 2.42
N LYS A 65 9.88 -5.53 2.53
CA LYS A 65 11.33 -5.72 2.47
C LYS A 65 11.81 -6.63 3.61
N LYS A 66 11.31 -6.38 4.81
CA LYS A 66 11.70 -7.15 5.99
C LYS A 66 11.22 -8.59 5.94
N GLU A 67 9.97 -8.82 5.58
CA GLU A 67 9.32 -10.11 5.72
C GLU A 67 9.67 -11.08 4.58
N SER A 68 9.77 -10.57 3.35
CA SER A 68 9.93 -11.43 2.16
C SER A 68 11.05 -10.98 1.22
N ALA A 69 11.82 -9.95 1.59
CA ALA A 69 12.71 -9.27 0.67
C ALA A 69 11.98 -8.82 -0.61
N TRP A 70 10.83 -8.15 -0.44
CA TRP A 70 9.94 -7.69 -1.52
C TRP A 70 9.43 -8.83 -2.40
N GLY A 71 9.08 -9.97 -1.78
CA GLY A 71 8.53 -11.14 -2.46
C GLY A 71 9.56 -12.13 -2.98
N LYS A 72 10.87 -11.91 -2.84
CA LYS A 72 11.88 -12.94 -3.19
C LYS A 72 11.70 -14.23 -2.37
N ARG A 73 11.23 -14.11 -1.12
CA ARG A 73 10.88 -15.21 -0.21
C ARG A 73 9.38 -15.16 0.05
N ARG A 74 8.60 -15.59 -0.94
CA ARG A 74 7.14 -15.59 -0.88
C ARG A 74 6.59 -16.98 -0.56
N PRO A 75 5.44 -17.06 0.13
CA PRO A 75 4.74 -18.32 0.23
C PRO A 75 4.19 -18.74 -1.14
N VAL A 76 4.09 -20.05 -1.34
CA VAL A 76 3.52 -20.63 -2.55
C VAL A 76 2.43 -21.64 -2.20
N LEU A 77 1.47 -21.81 -3.11
CA LEU A 77 0.43 -22.84 -3.04
C LEU A 77 0.33 -23.52 -4.41
N ALA A 78 0.61 -24.83 -4.44
CA ALA A 78 0.69 -25.62 -5.68
C ALA A 78 1.63 -24.97 -6.74
N GLY A 79 2.77 -24.41 -6.28
CA GLY A 79 3.76 -23.75 -7.14
C GLY A 79 3.40 -22.33 -7.58
N ARG A 80 2.19 -21.85 -7.27
CA ARG A 80 1.75 -20.48 -7.56
C ARG A 80 2.18 -19.53 -6.45
N ASP A 81 2.46 -18.28 -6.83
CA ASP A 81 2.64 -17.19 -5.88
C ASP A 81 1.32 -16.91 -5.14
N CYS A 82 1.43 -16.65 -3.85
CA CYS A 82 0.32 -16.30 -2.96
C CYS A 82 0.16 -14.79 -2.74
N TYR A 83 1.01 -13.97 -3.38
CA TYR A 83 1.05 -12.50 -3.28
C TYR A 83 1.16 -11.95 -1.85
N ASN A 84 1.61 -12.78 -0.90
CA ASN A 84 1.75 -12.40 0.50
C ASN A 84 3.20 -12.10 0.82
N TYR A 85 3.55 -10.82 0.72
CA TYR A 85 4.92 -10.35 0.92
C TYR A 85 5.18 -9.77 2.31
N TRP A 86 4.16 -9.74 3.17
CA TRP A 86 4.19 -9.14 4.51
C TRP A 86 4.12 -10.15 5.65
N GLY A 87 4.14 -11.45 5.34
CA GLY A 87 4.01 -12.51 6.34
C GLY A 87 2.62 -12.56 6.98
N PHE A 88 1.60 -12.01 6.32
CA PHE A 88 0.24 -11.88 6.85
C PHE A 88 -0.39 -13.25 7.11
N ARG A 89 -1.16 -13.35 8.21
CA ARG A 89 -1.84 -14.58 8.63
C ARG A 89 -3.27 -14.28 9.04
N LEU A 90 -4.18 -14.57 8.14
CA LEU A 90 -5.61 -14.74 8.37
C LEU A 90 -5.95 -16.20 8.04
N LYS A 91 -6.61 -16.91 8.97
CA LYS A 91 -7.04 -18.30 8.74
C LYS A 91 -8.11 -18.31 7.65
N THR A 92 -7.79 -18.95 6.52
CA THR A 92 -8.69 -19.18 5.39
C THR A 92 -8.52 -20.61 4.89
N ASP A 93 -9.39 -21.05 3.97
CA ASP A 93 -9.24 -22.36 3.32
C ASP A 93 -7.99 -22.43 2.41
N SER A 94 -7.49 -21.27 1.95
CA SER A 94 -6.34 -21.14 1.07
C SER A 94 -5.10 -20.66 1.82
N MET A 95 -4.26 -21.62 2.23
CA MET A 95 -3.02 -21.36 2.96
C MET A 95 -1.79 -21.74 2.14
N GLY A 96 -0.87 -20.79 1.98
CA GLY A 96 0.44 -21.04 1.37
C GLY A 96 1.43 -21.68 2.35
N SER A 97 2.63 -21.99 1.84
CA SER A 97 3.72 -22.53 2.66
C SER A 97 3.99 -21.69 3.91
N GLY A 98 4.27 -22.33 5.06
CA GLY A 98 4.55 -21.64 6.32
C GLY A 98 3.30 -21.07 7.04
N GLY A 99 2.11 -21.48 6.61
CA GLY A 99 0.84 -21.07 7.22
C GLY A 99 0.52 -19.59 6.97
N HIS A 100 0.97 -19.05 5.84
CA HIS A 100 0.64 -17.71 5.41
C HIS A 100 -0.63 -17.74 4.56
N THR A 101 -1.45 -16.69 4.66
CA THR A 101 -2.62 -16.54 3.78
C THR A 101 -2.17 -16.54 2.33
N CYS A 102 -2.87 -17.28 1.47
CA CYS A 102 -2.66 -17.28 0.04
C CYS A 102 -3.77 -16.47 -0.64
N PHE A 103 -3.40 -15.29 -1.16
CA PHE A 103 -4.33 -14.44 -1.91
C PHE A 103 -4.37 -14.86 -3.37
N ASP A 104 -5.51 -14.64 -4.03
CA ASP A 104 -5.69 -15.02 -5.42
C ASP A 104 -5.13 -13.96 -6.38
N THR A 105 -5.11 -12.69 -5.95
CA THR A 105 -4.66 -11.58 -6.80
C THR A 105 -3.74 -10.59 -6.06
N PRO A 106 -2.86 -9.88 -6.80
CA PRO A 106 -2.08 -8.76 -6.27
C PRO A 106 -2.93 -7.71 -5.55
N GLN A 107 -4.05 -7.31 -6.16
CA GLN A 107 -4.92 -6.27 -5.63
C GLN A 107 -5.59 -6.69 -4.32
N GLU A 108 -6.14 -7.91 -4.26
CA GLU A 108 -6.74 -8.45 -3.04
C GLU A 108 -5.75 -8.45 -1.87
N ALA A 109 -4.53 -8.93 -2.13
CA ALA A 109 -3.47 -8.94 -1.13
C ALA A 109 -3.14 -7.53 -0.61
N VAL A 110 -3.02 -6.55 -1.52
CA VAL A 110 -2.81 -5.15 -1.14
C VAL A 110 -3.97 -4.63 -0.33
N ASP A 111 -5.22 -4.84 -0.77
CA ASP A 111 -6.40 -4.28 -0.12
C ASP A 111 -6.54 -4.78 1.32
N VAL A 112 -6.38 -6.09 1.53
CA VAL A 112 -6.48 -6.71 2.87
C VAL A 112 -5.34 -6.23 3.78
N VAL A 113 -4.10 -6.26 3.29
CA VAL A 113 -2.94 -5.89 4.11
C VAL A 113 -2.92 -4.39 4.39
N ALA A 114 -3.22 -3.57 3.38
CA ALA A 114 -3.32 -2.12 3.54
C ALA A 114 -4.40 -1.75 4.54
N SER A 115 -5.57 -2.39 4.50
CA SER A 115 -6.64 -2.12 5.47
C SER A 115 -6.20 -2.36 6.91
N ARG A 116 -5.43 -3.42 7.17
CA ARG A 116 -4.91 -3.70 8.51
C ARG A 116 -3.83 -2.70 8.93
N ILE A 117 -2.96 -2.29 8.00
CA ILE A 117 -1.94 -1.26 8.28
C ILE A 117 -2.59 0.10 8.51
N ASP A 118 -3.62 0.43 7.74
CA ASP A 118 -4.41 1.66 7.89
C ASP A 118 -5.08 1.74 9.26
N GLU A 119 -5.68 0.66 9.76
CA GLU A 119 -6.22 0.60 11.12
C GLU A 119 -5.15 0.94 12.17
N MET A 120 -3.99 0.29 12.10
CA MET A 120 -2.89 0.55 13.04
C MET A 120 -2.37 1.99 12.94
N VAL A 121 -2.18 2.51 11.72
CA VAL A 121 -1.61 3.85 11.51
C VAL A 121 -2.61 4.95 11.87
N ASN A 122 -3.82 4.89 11.30
CA ASN A 122 -4.77 5.99 11.31
C ASN A 122 -5.82 5.90 12.42
N GLN A 123 -6.10 4.70 12.96
CA GLN A 123 -7.09 4.53 14.03
C GLN A 123 -6.43 4.33 15.39
N GLU A 124 -5.30 3.61 15.43
CA GLU A 124 -4.59 3.27 16.66
C GLU A 124 -3.36 4.17 16.91
N ASN A 125 -3.01 5.05 15.96
CA ASN A 125 -1.86 5.96 16.03
C ASN A 125 -0.50 5.24 16.18
N LEU A 126 -0.36 4.05 15.57
CA LEU A 126 0.90 3.32 15.48
C LEU A 126 1.67 3.78 14.23
N ASP A 127 2.17 5.01 14.27
CA ASP A 127 2.64 5.71 13.08
C ASP A 127 4.17 5.79 12.94
N SER A 128 4.92 5.05 13.76
CA SER A 128 6.36 4.86 13.65
C SER A 128 6.77 3.38 13.49
N PRO A 129 7.93 3.07 12.90
CA PRO A 129 8.45 1.70 12.84
C PRO A 129 8.60 1.02 14.21
N LYS A 130 8.78 1.80 15.28
CA LYS A 130 8.84 1.28 16.66
C LYS A 130 7.46 0.83 17.13
N ASP A 131 6.42 1.60 16.83
CA ASP A 131 5.04 1.32 17.25
C ASP A 131 4.44 0.17 16.41
N MET A 132 4.82 0.12 15.14
CA MET A 132 4.47 -0.93 14.18
C MET A 132 5.07 -2.31 14.50
N ILE A 133 5.84 -2.45 15.58
CA ILE A 133 6.31 -3.74 16.08
C ILE A 133 5.16 -4.72 16.37
N VAL A 134 3.95 -4.21 16.61
CA VAL A 134 2.71 -5.00 16.72
C VAL A 134 2.50 -5.92 15.53
N TRP A 135 2.90 -5.51 14.32
CA TRP A 135 2.83 -6.38 13.14
C TRP A 135 3.59 -7.69 13.34
N LYS A 136 4.74 -7.63 14.02
CA LYS A 136 5.63 -8.78 14.25
C LYS A 136 5.15 -9.67 15.39
N CYS A 137 4.76 -9.09 16.52
CA CYS A 137 4.58 -9.83 17.78
C CYS A 137 3.21 -9.62 18.46
N GLY A 138 2.30 -8.90 17.81
CA GLY A 138 0.99 -8.55 18.37
C GLY A 138 1.08 -7.48 19.45
N TYR A 139 -0.07 -7.06 19.98
CA TYR A 139 -0.14 -5.96 20.95
C TYR A 139 0.58 -6.23 22.27
N GLY A 140 0.70 -7.50 22.68
CA GLY A 140 1.34 -7.86 23.95
C GLY A 140 2.83 -7.50 24.03
N CYS A 141 3.50 -7.21 22.91
CA CYS A 141 4.92 -6.88 22.92
C CYS A 141 5.23 -5.38 22.98
N GLN A 142 4.26 -4.46 22.85
CA GLN A 142 4.52 -3.02 22.78
C GLN A 142 5.25 -2.46 24.01
N ASP A 143 4.80 -2.82 25.21
CA ASP A 143 5.34 -2.29 26.47
C ASP A 143 6.49 -3.13 27.06
N SER A 144 6.81 -4.25 26.43
CA SER A 144 7.86 -5.14 26.89
C SER A 144 9.26 -4.67 26.48
N VAL A 145 10.27 -5.06 27.26
CA VAL A 145 11.68 -4.93 26.85
C VAL A 145 11.89 -5.73 25.58
N LYS A 146 12.31 -5.04 24.52
CA LYS A 146 12.46 -5.67 23.20
C LYS A 146 13.56 -6.71 23.21
N THR A 147 13.35 -7.81 22.51
CA THR A 147 14.37 -8.80 22.17
C THR A 147 15.35 -8.26 21.13
N ALA A 148 16.45 -8.97 20.88
CA ALA A 148 17.39 -8.58 19.83
C ALA A 148 16.74 -8.65 18.44
N GLU A 149 15.88 -9.65 18.24
CA GLU A 149 15.14 -9.91 17.01
C GLU A 149 14.11 -8.82 16.73
N GLU A 150 13.40 -8.33 17.75
CA GLU A 150 12.46 -7.22 17.64
C GLU A 150 13.18 -5.91 17.34
N ARG A 151 14.27 -5.58 18.05
CA ARG A 151 15.08 -4.40 17.75
C ARG A 151 15.61 -4.44 16.31
N LYS A 152 16.07 -5.60 15.86
CA LYS A 152 16.52 -5.78 14.48
C LYS A 152 15.37 -5.55 13.49
N TRP A 153 14.18 -6.08 13.78
CA TRP A 153 13.01 -5.87 12.92
C TRP A 153 12.65 -4.38 12.81
N ILE A 154 12.59 -3.66 13.93
CA ILE A 154 12.32 -2.21 13.97
C ILE A 154 13.36 -1.47 13.14
N SER A 155 14.65 -1.78 13.33
CA SER A 155 15.75 -1.15 12.58
C SER A 155 15.67 -1.42 11.08
N ASP A 156 15.40 -2.68 10.69
CA ASP A 156 15.27 -3.06 9.29
C ASP A 156 14.08 -2.35 8.62
N VAL A 157 12.92 -2.28 9.28
CA VAL A 157 11.74 -1.57 8.74
C VAL A 157 12.01 -0.07 8.66
N ASN A 158 12.57 0.53 9.72
CA ASN A 158 12.91 1.95 9.75
C ASN A 158 13.86 2.34 8.61
N LEU A 159 14.84 1.51 8.28
CA LEU A 159 15.79 1.77 7.19
C LEU A 159 15.09 1.98 5.83
N TYR A 160 13.99 1.29 5.55
CA TYR A 160 13.27 1.44 4.29
C TYR A 160 12.14 2.46 4.39
N TYR A 161 11.47 2.55 5.54
CA TYR A 161 10.44 3.55 5.78
C TYR A 161 11.00 4.98 5.70
N SER A 162 12.12 5.27 6.38
CA SER A 162 12.78 6.59 6.34
C SER A 162 13.24 7.03 4.94
N LYS A 163 13.48 6.09 4.01
CA LYS A 163 13.79 6.42 2.60
C LYS A 163 12.59 6.96 1.82
N LEU A 164 11.39 6.78 2.36
CA LEU A 164 10.12 7.21 1.78
C LEU A 164 9.49 8.34 2.58
N GLU A 165 9.60 8.30 3.92
CA GLU A 165 8.99 9.26 4.84
C GLU A 165 9.30 10.73 4.51
N GLY A 166 10.53 11.04 4.10
CA GLY A 166 10.92 12.41 3.71
C GLY A 166 10.21 12.96 2.46
N TYR A 167 9.34 12.18 1.83
CA TYR A 167 8.55 12.56 0.66
C TYR A 167 7.03 12.48 0.89
N LEU A 168 6.59 12.16 2.11
CA LEU A 168 5.18 12.18 2.55
C LEU A 168 4.73 13.61 2.82
#